data_AF-A0A9D8KXA8-F1
#
_entry.id   AF-A0A9D8KXA8-F1
#
_cell.length_a   1.000
_cell.length_b   1.000
_cell.length_c   1.000
_cell.angle_alpha   90.00
_cell.angle_beta   90.00
_cell.angle_gamma   90.00
#
_symmetry.space_group_name_H-M   'P 1'
#
loop_
_entity.id
_entity.type
_entity.pdbx_description
1 polymer ?
#
loop_
_entity_poly.entity_id
_entity_poly.type
_entity_poly.pdbx_seq_one_letter_code
_entity_poly.pdbx_strand_id
1 'polypeptide(L)'
;MAIVISERENVLEVIELYAPDIRIRGNPVDKPAGSIQLELHKLEYRNGEFVRMDPLGIVGETVGEFAAREFDVNGKTITGLDVVTVVEAYTAMMYQERIVGVVEESDPA
;
A
#
# COMPACT_ATOMS: atom_id res chain seq x y z
N MET A 1 -4.50 0.10 -14.23
CA MET A 1 -5.43 1.10 -13.68
C MET A 1 -6.75 0.94 -14.39
N ALA A 2 -7.85 0.64 -13.69
CA ALA A 2 -9.16 0.54 -14.33
C ALA A 2 -9.73 1.96 -14.44
N ILE A 3 -9.75 2.51 -15.65
CA ILE A 3 -10.34 3.81 -15.94
C ILE A 3 -11.70 3.56 -16.60
N VAL A 4 -12.77 4.01 -15.95
CA VAL A 4 -14.10 4.06 -16.60
C VAL A 4 -14.27 5.47 -17.15
N ILE A 5 -14.45 5.56 -18.47
CA ILE A 5 -14.67 6.81 -19.18
C ILE A 5 -16.14 6.86 -19.56
N SER A 6 -16.86 7.88 -19.10
CA SER A 6 -18.21 8.20 -19.59
C SER A 6 -18.27 9.60 -20.14
N GLU A 7 -18.84 9.73 -21.34
CA GLU A 7 -19.14 11.01 -21.97
C GLU A 7 -20.63 11.29 -21.81
N ARG A 8 -20.97 12.32 -21.04
CA ARG A 8 -22.34 12.83 -20.91
C ARG A 8 -22.29 14.34 -21.11
N GLU A 9 -23.13 14.87 -21.99
CA GLU A 9 -23.32 16.33 -22.15
C GLU A 9 -22.01 17.12 -22.40
N ASN A 10 -21.08 16.60 -23.21
CA ASN A 10 -19.73 17.17 -23.44
C ASN A 10 -18.83 17.26 -22.19
N VAL A 11 -19.11 16.47 -21.15
CA VAL A 11 -18.23 16.31 -19.99
C VAL A 11 -17.55 14.96 -20.07
N LEU A 12 -16.21 14.97 -20.04
CA LEU A 12 -15.39 13.79 -19.90
C LEU A 12 -15.29 13.42 -18.41
N GLU A 13 -15.97 12.35 -18.01
CA GLU A 13 -15.85 11.79 -16.66
C GLU A 13 -14.83 10.65 -16.64
N VAL A 14 -13.85 10.76 -15.74
CA VAL A 14 -12.81 9.74 -15.52
C VAL A 14 -12.94 9.27 -14.08
N ILE A 15 -13.11 7.97 -13.90
CA ILE A 15 -13.15 7.32 -12.59
C ILE A 15 -11.89 6.47 -12.40
N GLU A 16 -11.18 6.71 -11.31
CA GLU A 16 -9.98 5.97 -10.91
C GLU A 16 -10.15 5.35 -9.52
N LEU A 17 -9.53 4.18 -9.31
CA LEU A 17 -9.44 3.54 -8.00
C LEU A 17 -8.12 3.93 -7.34
N TYR A 18 -8.19 4.35 -6.09
CA TYR A 18 -7.05 4.80 -5.31
C TYR A 18 -7.05 4.16 -3.92
N ALA A 19 -5.86 3.85 -3.39
CA ALA A 19 -5.70 3.31 -2.05
C ALA A 19 -4.88 4.28 -1.19
N PRO A 20 -5.52 5.23 -0.47
CA PRO A 20 -4.79 6.23 0.32
C PRO A 20 -4.11 5.65 1.57
N ASP A 21 -4.61 4.54 2.12
CA ASP A 21 -4.09 3.90 3.34
C ASP A 21 -3.84 2.42 3.07
N ILE A 22 -2.64 1.96 3.41
CA ILE A 22 -2.22 0.57 3.36
C ILE A 22 -1.68 0.18 4.75
N ARG A 23 -2.26 -0.87 5.33
CA ARG A 23 -1.86 -1.39 6.65
C ARG A 23 -1.34 -2.80 6.50
N ILE A 24 -0.10 -3.00 6.91
CA ILE A 24 0.56 -4.31 6.95
C ILE A 24 0.83 -4.62 8.42
N ARG A 25 0.31 -5.75 8.90
CA ARG A 25 0.51 -6.24 10.27
C ARG A 25 1.14 -7.61 10.20
N GLY A 26 2.42 -7.70 10.55
CA GLY A 26 3.10 -8.97 10.72
C GLY A 26 2.65 -9.68 12.00
N ASN A 27 2.64 -11.00 11.97
CA ASN A 27 2.55 -11.83 13.17
C ASN A 27 3.95 -12.39 13.47
N PRO A 28 4.53 -12.11 14.66
CA PRO A 28 5.91 -12.49 14.98
C PRO A 28 6.09 -14.00 15.21
N VAL A 29 5.02 -14.74 15.48
CA VAL A 29 5.05 -16.18 15.73
C VAL A 29 4.75 -16.97 14.45
N ASP A 30 3.81 -16.47 13.63
CA ASP A 30 3.37 -17.10 12.38
C ASP A 30 3.24 -16.04 11.29
N LYS A 31 4.33 -15.78 10.56
CA LYS A 31 4.41 -14.71 9.56
C LYS A 31 3.28 -14.75 8.52
N PRO A 32 2.95 -15.91 7.90
CA PRO A 32 1.82 -16.02 6.97
C PRO A 32 0.47 -15.56 7.53
N ALA A 33 0.24 -15.70 8.84
CA ALA A 33 -1.00 -15.28 9.51
C ALA A 33 -1.08 -13.77 9.78
N GLY A 34 -0.09 -12.98 9.33
CA GLY A 34 -0.21 -11.53 9.29
C GLY A 34 -1.36 -11.07 8.37
N SER A 35 -1.69 -9.79 8.41
CA SER A 35 -2.77 -9.20 7.60
C SER A 35 -2.31 -8.01 6.79
N ILE A 36 -2.81 -7.90 5.56
CA ILE A 36 -2.65 -6.72 4.70
C ILE A 36 -4.04 -6.16 4.41
N GLN A 37 -4.21 -4.85 4.62
CA GLN A 37 -5.47 -4.13 4.41
C GLN A 37 -5.22 -2.89 3.57
N LEU A 38 -6.07 -2.66 2.57
CA LEU A 38 -6.10 -1.44 1.76
C LEU A 38 -7.45 -0.77 1.91
N GLU A 39 -7.45 0.52 2.25
CA GLU A 39 -8.65 1.34 2.16
C GLU A 39 -8.80 1.81 0.72
N LEU A 40 -9.90 1.46 0.05
CA LEU A 40 -10.15 1.81 -1.35
C LEU A 40 -11.07 3.03 -1.44
N HIS A 41 -10.68 3.95 -2.30
CA HIS A 41 -11.38 5.18 -2.62
C HIS A 41 -11.57 5.27 -4.14
N LYS A 42 -12.63 5.95 -4.55
CA LYS A 42 -12.94 6.27 -5.94
C LYS A 42 -12.66 7.75 -6.16
N LEU A 43 -11.75 8.06 -7.08
CA LEU A 43 -11.48 9.42 -7.53
C LEU A 43 -12.32 9.70 -8.77
N GLU A 44 -13.02 10.83 -8.76
CA GLU A 44 -13.82 11.32 -9.88
C GLU A 44 -13.20 12.60 -10.43
N TYR A 45 -12.93 12.61 -11.73
CA TYR A 45 -12.45 13.77 -12.47
C TYR A 45 -13.44 14.15 -13.57
N ARG A 46 -13.59 15.45 -13.83
CA ARG A 46 -14.40 16.00 -14.92
C ARG A 46 -13.54 16.93 -15.76
N ASN A 47 -13.44 16.65 -17.06
CA ASN A 47 -12.60 17.42 -17.99
C ASN A 47 -11.15 17.58 -17.50
N GLY A 48 -10.63 16.57 -16.78
CA GLY A 48 -9.29 16.59 -16.20
C GLY A 48 -9.16 17.26 -14.83
N GLU A 49 -10.21 17.91 -14.31
CA GLU A 49 -10.20 18.50 -12.98
C GLU A 49 -10.71 17.51 -11.92
N PHE A 50 -10.01 17.44 -10.78
CA PHE A 50 -10.44 16.63 -9.64
C PHE A 50 -11.75 17.20 -9.07
N VAL A 51 -12.75 16.33 -8.94
CA VAL A 51 -14.07 16.71 -8.39
C VAL A 51 -14.19 16.26 -6.95
N ARG A 52 -13.97 14.97 -6.69
CA ARG A 52 -14.16 14.37 -5.37
C ARG A 52 -13.50 13.01 -5.22
N MET A 53 -13.39 12.60 -3.96
CA MET A 53 -12.95 11.28 -3.53
C MET A 53 -14.05 10.67 -2.65
N ASP A 54 -14.60 9.54 -3.07
CA ASP A 54 -15.61 8.79 -2.31
C ASP A 54 -14.98 7.50 -1.73
N PRO A 55 -15.16 7.18 -0.43
CA PRO A 55 -14.71 5.91 0.11
C PRO A 55 -15.53 4.74 -0.46
N LEU A 56 -14.87 3.64 -0.81
CA LEU A 56 -15.52 2.42 -1.31
C LEU A 56 -15.57 1.31 -0.25
N GLY A 57 -14.52 1.19 0.56
CA GLY A 57 -14.43 0.18 1.62
C GLY A 57 -13.02 -0.29 1.87
N ILE A 58 -12.87 -1.29 2.75
CA ILE A 58 -11.58 -1.90 3.06
C ILE A 58 -11.54 -3.28 2.40
N VAL A 59 -10.47 -3.54 1.66
CA VAL A 59 -10.13 -4.89 1.18
C VAL A 59 -8.94 -5.40 1.97
N GLY A 60 -8.91 -6.70 2.25
CA GLY A 60 -7.79 -7.29 2.97
C GLY A 60 -7.65 -8.78 2.73
N GLU A 61 -6.44 -9.26 3.01
CA GLU A 61 -6.01 -10.65 2.84
C GLU A 61 -4.91 -10.98 3.86
N THR A 62 -4.57 -12.26 3.99
CA THR A 62 -3.43 -12.68 4.81
C THR A 62 -2.10 -12.37 4.12
N VAL A 63 -1.02 -12.24 4.89
CA VAL A 63 0.34 -12.09 4.32
C VAL A 63 0.69 -13.30 3.45
N GLY A 64 0.26 -14.50 3.85
CA GLY A 64 0.47 -15.71 3.05
C GLY A 64 -0.20 -15.66 1.68
N GLU A 65 -1.47 -15.24 1.62
CA GLU A 65 -2.21 -15.07 0.37
C GLU A 65 -1.59 -13.98 -0.51
N PHE A 66 -1.26 -12.84 0.09
CA PHE A 66 -0.64 -11.73 -0.63
C PHE A 66 0.72 -12.11 -1.21
N ALA A 67 1.55 -12.82 -0.44
CA ALA A 67 2.89 -13.21 -0.85
C ALA A 67 2.90 -14.06 -2.14
N ALA A 68 1.84 -14.83 -2.38
CA ALA A 68 1.68 -15.67 -3.56
C ALA A 68 1.22 -14.91 -4.81
N ARG A 69 0.87 -13.62 -4.71
CA ARG A 69 0.42 -12.82 -5.85
C ARG A 69 1.59 -12.32 -6.70
N GLU A 70 1.31 -12.12 -7.97
CA GLU A 70 2.22 -11.47 -8.92
C GLU A 70 1.70 -10.07 -9.29
N PHE A 71 2.61 -9.11 -9.41
CA PHE A 71 2.33 -7.72 -9.72
C PHE A 71 3.25 -7.26 -10.85
N ASP A 72 2.71 -6.56 -11.85
CA ASP A 72 3.53 -5.82 -12.81
C ASP A 72 3.81 -4.42 -12.27
N VAL A 73 5.09 -4.11 -12.06
CA VAL A 73 5.56 -2.80 -11.62
C VAL A 73 6.64 -2.32 -12.57
N ASN A 74 6.32 -1.27 -13.34
CA ASN A 74 7.22 -0.68 -14.34
C ASN A 74 7.75 -1.71 -15.35
N GLY A 75 6.90 -2.63 -15.81
CA GLY A 75 7.27 -3.67 -16.79
C GLY A 75 8.14 -4.79 -16.20
N LYS A 76 8.21 -4.89 -14.87
CA LYS A 76 8.82 -6.01 -14.16
C LYS A 76 7.73 -6.71 -13.36
N THR A 77 7.64 -8.02 -13.53
CA THR A 77 6.85 -8.85 -12.62
C THR A 77 7.61 -9.00 -11.30
N ILE A 78 6.99 -8.57 -10.20
CA ILE A 78 7.42 -8.85 -8.84
C ILE A 78 6.35 -9.69 -8.14
N THR A 79 6.73 -10.38 -7.07
CA THR A 79 5.79 -11.12 -6.23
C THR A 79 5.39 -10.31 -5.01
N GLY A 80 4.28 -10.67 -4.37
CA GLY A 80 3.94 -10.11 -3.06
C GLY A 80 4.98 -10.44 -2.00
N LEU A 81 5.69 -11.56 -2.14
CA LEU A 81 6.81 -11.92 -1.27
C LEU A 81 7.96 -10.91 -1.36
N ASP A 82 8.26 -10.40 -2.56
CA ASP A 82 9.29 -9.37 -2.73
C ASP A 82 8.92 -8.10 -1.96
N VAL A 83 7.63 -7.70 -2.03
CA VAL A 83 7.12 -6.54 -1.30
C VAL A 83 7.20 -6.74 0.21
N VAL A 84 6.76 -7.90 0.72
CA VAL A 84 6.83 -8.22 2.16
C VAL A 84 8.28 -8.19 2.64
N THR A 85 9.22 -8.74 1.85
CA THR A 85 10.65 -8.76 2.17
C THR A 85 11.23 -7.34 2.29
N VAL A 86 10.86 -6.43 1.39
CA VAL A 86 11.27 -5.01 1.47
C VAL A 86 10.73 -4.34 2.74
N VAL A 87 9.46 -4.57 3.08
CA VAL A 87 8.85 -4.01 4.29
C VAL A 87 9.54 -4.53 5.56
N GLU A 88 9.86 -5.82 5.62
CA GLU A 88 10.62 -6.41 6.74
C GLU A 88 12.02 -5.80 6.84
N ALA A 89 12.75 -5.69 5.72
CA ALA A 89 14.09 -5.10 5.69
C ALA A 89 14.08 -3.63 6.15
N TYR A 90 13.10 -2.85 5.68
CA TYR A 90 12.94 -1.46 6.10
C TYR A 90 12.61 -1.35 7.59
N THR A 91 11.73 -2.21 8.11
CA THR A 91 11.39 -2.25 9.54
C THR A 91 12.61 -2.59 10.40
N ALA A 92 13.42 -3.56 9.97
CA ALA A 92 14.66 -3.94 10.66
C ALA A 92 15.68 -2.79 10.67
N MET A 93 15.84 -2.09 9.55
CA MET A 93 16.72 -0.92 9.43
C MET A 93 16.28 0.20 10.39
N MET A 94 15.00 0.58 10.38
CA MET A 94 14.47 1.60 11.29
C MET A 94 14.62 1.21 12.77
N TYR A 95 14.49 -0.08 13.09
CA TYR A 95 14.71 -0.57 14.45
C TYR A 95 16.19 -0.51 14.85
N GLN A 96 17.11 -0.85 13.95
CA GLN A 96 18.55 -0.72 14.17
C GLN A 96 18.98 0.73 14.38
N GLU A 97 18.52 1.66 13.53
CA GLU A 97 18.78 3.10 13.69
C GLU A 97 18.28 3.62 15.03
N ARG A 98 17.10 3.16 15.47
CA ARG A 98 16.55 3.54 16.78
C ARG A 98 17.34 2.96 17.94
N ILE A 99 17.88 1.74 17.83
CA ILE A 99 18.78 1.19 18.84
C ILE A 99 20.09 1.98 18.89
N VAL A 100 20.70 2.27 17.73
CA VAL A 100 21.96 3.02 17.66
C VAL A 100 21.81 4.43 18.24
N GLY A 101 20.73 5.15 17.92
CA GLY A 101 20.46 6.47 18.50
C GLY A 101 20.20 6.45 20.02
N VAL A 102 19.59 5.39 20.55
CA VAL A 102 19.42 5.21 22.01
C VAL A 102 20.75 4.91 22.70
N VAL A 103 21.66 4.17 22.05
CA VAL A 103 22.99 3.88 22.61
C VAL A 103 23.85 5.15 22.66
N GLU A 104 23.84 5.99 21.62
CA GLU A 104 24.59 7.25 21.60
C GLU A 104 24.08 8.30 22.60
N GLU A 105 22.76 8.39 22.84
CA GLU A 105 22.21 9.30 23.87
C GLU A 105 22.45 8.82 25.31
N SER A 106 22.83 7.56 25.50
CA SER A 106 22.96 6.93 26.82
C SER A 106 24.39 6.87 27.36
N ASP A 107 25.34 7.58 26.75
CA ASP A 107 26.72 7.70 27.23
C ASP A 107 26.94 9.06 27.93
N PRO A 108 26.55 9.23 29.22
CA PRO A 108 27.04 10.33 30.02
C PRO A 108 28.49 10.05 30.42
N ALA A 109 29.39 10.94 29.98
CA ALA A 109 30.78 11.02 30.43
C ALA A 109 30.91 11.12 31.96
#